data_AF-A0A0P7UHS9-F1
#
_entry.id   AF-A0A0P7UHS9-F1
#
_cell.length_a   1.000
_cell.length_b   1.000
_cell.length_c   1.000
_cell.angle_alpha   90.00
_cell.angle_beta   90.00
_cell.angle_gamma   90.00
#
_symmetry.space_group_name_H-M   'P 1'
#
loop_
_entity.id
_entity.type
_entity.pdbx_description
1 polymer ?
#
loop_
_entity_poly.entity_id
_entity_poly.type
_entity_poly.pdbx_seq_one_letter_code
_entity_poly.pdbx_strand_id
1 'polypeptide(L)'
;MKDYVFNCCFLPPPPPGEVEVEPSSRRRGNMAAAPPHKPFLIFFDFDETIVDESSDDVVVQAAPGQRLPAWLKDTYQPGHYNEYMQRVLAYMAEKGVTEQAIRTVRLLLGPYHAHGCPRCPENMCKQVIVRDYLARRTQERGRPFQRVFYVGDGANDFCPSLILGPRDTAFARQDYPMHKLIVEKVTTQPADFKATVVPWASGEDVVARLKKVVEER
;
A
#
# COMPACT_ATOMS: atom_id res chain seq x y z
N MET A 1 -20.62 8.50 -19.58
CA MET A 1 -19.79 7.48 -18.89
C MET A 1 -18.38 7.65 -19.39
N LYS A 2 -17.44 8.03 -18.52
CA LYS A 2 -16.02 8.14 -18.88
C LYS A 2 -15.32 6.96 -18.23
N ASP A 3 -14.79 6.09 -19.07
CA ASP A 3 -14.04 4.90 -18.67
C ASP A 3 -12.71 5.32 -18.04
N TYR A 4 -12.59 5.12 -16.73
CA TYR A 4 -11.32 5.21 -16.02
C TYR A 4 -10.62 3.87 -16.10
N VAL A 5 -9.90 3.65 -17.20
CA VAL A 5 -8.94 2.54 -17.30
C VAL A 5 -7.77 2.86 -16.37
N PHE A 6 -7.72 2.16 -15.25
CA PHE A 6 -6.54 2.07 -14.38
C PHE A 6 -5.37 1.49 -15.18
N ASN A 7 -4.50 2.37 -15.69
CA ASN A 7 -3.31 1.93 -16.40
C ASN A 7 -2.17 1.67 -15.40
N CYS A 8 -2.25 0.50 -14.74
CA CYS A 8 -1.18 -0.01 -13.90
C CYS A 8 -0.29 -0.93 -14.76
N CYS A 9 0.88 -0.42 -15.14
CA CYS A 9 2.10 -1.20 -15.43
C CYS A 9 2.04 -2.34 -16.47
N PHE A 10 1.56 -2.10 -17.69
CA PHE A 10 1.97 -2.93 -18.84
C PHE A 10 2.31 -2.05 -20.06
N LEU A 11 3.59 -1.97 -20.42
CA LEU A 11 4.03 -1.54 -21.74
C LEU A 11 4.37 -2.83 -22.51
N PRO A 12 3.55 -3.27 -23.48
CA PRO A 12 3.91 -4.42 -24.30
C PRO A 12 5.18 -4.11 -25.11
N PRO A 13 6.07 -5.10 -25.36
CA PRO A 13 7.21 -4.91 -26.24
C PRO A 13 6.73 -4.59 -27.67
N PRO A 14 7.47 -3.76 -28.43
CA PRO A 14 7.12 -3.47 -29.81
C PRO A 14 7.19 -4.76 -30.65
N PRO A 15 6.31 -4.91 -31.66
CA PRO A 15 6.31 -6.08 -32.53
C PRO A 15 7.64 -6.18 -33.29
N PRO A 16 8.21 -7.39 -33.44
CA PRO A 16 9.43 -7.57 -34.20
C PRO A 16 9.19 -7.29 -35.68
N GLY A 17 9.76 -6.20 -36.21
CA GLY A 17 9.78 -5.95 -37.65
C GLY A 17 9.59 -4.50 -38.12
N GLU A 18 9.37 -3.52 -37.24
CA GLU A 18 9.24 -2.12 -37.67
C GLU A 18 10.61 -1.42 -37.65
N VAL A 19 11.14 -1.20 -38.86
CA VAL A 19 12.37 -0.45 -39.12
C VAL A 19 12.12 1.04 -38.81
N GLU A 20 12.93 1.63 -37.93
CA GLU A 20 12.92 3.07 -37.66
C GLU A 20 13.27 3.85 -38.94
N VAL A 21 12.31 4.60 -39.48
CA VAL A 21 12.55 5.58 -40.53
C VAL A 21 12.79 6.94 -39.87
N GLU A 22 14.05 7.39 -39.87
CA GLU A 22 14.47 8.73 -39.46
C GLU A 22 13.70 9.83 -40.24
N PRO A 23 12.97 10.75 -39.58
CA PRO A 23 12.34 11.85 -40.29
C PRO A 23 13.31 13.01 -40.51
N SER A 24 13.37 13.45 -41.77
CA SER A 24 14.19 14.56 -42.25
C SER A 24 13.94 15.87 -41.50
N SER A 25 15.00 16.68 -41.39
CA SER A 25 15.03 17.97 -40.70
C SER A 25 13.97 18.95 -41.23
N ARG A 26 12.89 19.14 -40.46
CA ARG A 26 12.05 20.34 -40.53
C ARG A 26 12.16 21.09 -39.23
N ARG A 27 12.68 22.33 -39.31
CA ARG A 27 12.81 23.29 -38.21
C ARG A 27 11.51 23.35 -37.42
N ARG A 28 11.49 22.77 -36.21
CA ARG A 28 10.40 22.97 -35.24
C ARG A 28 10.57 24.36 -34.64
N GLY A 29 9.59 25.21 -34.92
CA GLY A 29 9.40 26.46 -34.20
C GLY A 29 9.34 26.20 -32.70
N ASN A 30 9.92 27.13 -31.95
CA ASN A 30 10.06 27.11 -30.51
C ASN A 30 8.68 27.24 -29.85
N MET A 31 7.96 26.12 -29.67
CA MET A 31 6.86 26.06 -28.71
C MET A 31 7.47 25.79 -27.35
N ALA A 32 7.38 26.77 -26.44
CA ALA A 32 7.71 26.56 -25.05
C ALA A 32 6.95 25.32 -24.54
N ALA A 33 7.68 24.28 -24.17
CA ALA A 33 7.10 23.09 -23.56
C ALA A 33 6.27 23.56 -22.35
N ALA A 34 5.02 23.11 -22.27
CA ALA A 34 4.20 23.32 -21.08
C ALA A 34 5.03 22.96 -19.83
N PRO A 35 4.96 23.76 -18.75
CA PRO A 35 5.77 23.53 -17.57
C PRO A 35 5.58 22.08 -17.13
N PRO A 36 6.67 21.33 -16.92
CA PRO A 36 6.58 19.89 -16.82
C PRO A 36 5.75 19.53 -15.59
N HIS A 37 4.52 19.05 -15.81
CA HIS A 37 3.62 18.62 -14.74
C HIS A 37 4.42 17.81 -13.73
N LYS A 38 4.33 18.22 -12.47
CA LYS A 38 5.02 17.59 -11.35
C LYS A 38 4.08 16.54 -10.78
N PRO A 39 4.23 15.24 -11.11
CA PRO A 39 3.30 14.24 -10.62
C PRO A 39 3.49 14.03 -9.12
N PHE A 40 2.39 13.78 -8.43
CA PHE A 40 2.41 13.13 -7.13
C PHE A 40 2.29 11.61 -7.32
N LEU A 41 2.59 10.86 -6.26
CA LEU A 41 2.38 9.42 -6.19
C LEU A 41 1.63 9.09 -4.90
N ILE A 42 0.67 8.18 -4.98
CA ILE A 42 -0.09 7.71 -3.82
C ILE A 42 0.11 6.19 -3.72
N PHE A 43 0.53 5.73 -2.54
CA PHE A 43 0.51 4.34 -2.14
C PHE A 43 -0.70 4.10 -1.25
N PHE A 44 -1.42 3.02 -1.50
CA PHE A 44 -2.50 2.55 -0.66
C PHE A 44 -2.13 1.17 -0.16
N ASP A 45 -2.30 0.94 1.14
CA ASP A 45 -2.52 -0.42 1.61
C ASP A 45 -3.85 -0.96 1.09
N PHE A 46 -3.98 -2.29 1.08
CA PHE A 46 -5.16 -2.97 0.56
C PHE A 46 -6.18 -3.28 1.66
N ASP A 47 -5.83 -4.22 2.55
CA ASP A 47 -6.69 -4.69 3.64
C ASP A 47 -6.97 -3.57 4.65
N GLU A 48 -8.20 -3.49 5.17
CA GLU A 48 -8.68 -2.44 6.10
C GLU A 48 -8.45 -0.97 5.65
N THR A 49 -7.92 -0.76 4.44
CA THR A 49 -7.60 0.54 3.84
C THR A 49 -8.41 0.82 2.57
N ILE A 50 -8.24 0.00 1.51
CA ILE A 50 -9.09 0.09 0.31
C ILE A 50 -10.39 -0.69 0.52
N VAL A 51 -10.30 -1.84 1.16
CA VAL A 51 -11.45 -2.68 1.53
C VAL A 51 -11.59 -2.69 3.04
N ASP A 52 -12.81 -2.85 3.57
CA ASP A 52 -13.04 -2.99 5.03
C ASP A 52 -12.98 -4.46 5.47
N GLU A 53 -12.14 -5.24 4.79
CA GLU A 53 -11.96 -6.69 4.95
C GLU A 53 -10.48 -7.03 5.01
N SER A 54 -10.15 -8.22 5.51
CA SER A 54 -8.79 -8.76 5.51
C SER A 54 -8.68 -9.89 4.47
N SER A 55 -7.70 -9.79 3.57
CA SER A 55 -7.42 -10.83 2.58
C SER A 55 -7.01 -12.18 3.20
N ASP A 56 -6.52 -12.16 4.44
CA ASP A 56 -6.20 -13.36 5.20
C ASP A 56 -7.46 -14.18 5.57
N ASP A 57 -8.67 -13.58 5.53
CA ASP A 57 -9.94 -14.28 5.77
C ASP A 57 -10.22 -15.41 4.77
N VAL A 58 -9.48 -15.47 3.65
CA VAL A 58 -9.49 -16.63 2.73
C VAL A 58 -9.26 -17.95 3.45
N VAL A 59 -8.53 -17.93 4.58
CA VAL A 59 -8.30 -19.11 5.43
C VAL A 59 -9.59 -19.75 5.94
N VAL A 60 -10.67 -18.98 6.09
CA VAL A 60 -12.00 -19.49 6.51
C VAL A 60 -12.57 -20.49 5.50
N GLN A 61 -12.14 -20.42 4.23
CA GLN A 61 -12.55 -21.41 3.22
C GLN A 61 -12.03 -22.82 3.54
N ALA A 62 -10.95 -22.96 4.32
CA ALA A 62 -10.47 -24.27 4.79
C ALA A 62 -11.21 -24.77 6.04
N ALA A 63 -12.05 -23.95 6.67
CA ALA A 63 -12.83 -24.36 7.83
C ALA A 63 -13.88 -25.43 7.44
N PRO A 64 -14.29 -26.32 8.36
CA PRO A 64 -15.38 -27.26 8.11
C PRO A 64 -16.65 -26.53 7.68
N GLY A 65 -17.22 -26.92 6.54
CA GLY A 65 -18.38 -26.23 5.96
C GLY A 65 -18.09 -24.82 5.44
N GLN A 66 -16.81 -24.47 5.24
CA GLN A 66 -16.33 -23.18 4.71
C GLN A 66 -16.81 -21.96 5.51
N ARG A 67 -17.11 -22.15 6.80
CA ARG A 67 -17.64 -21.13 7.69
C ARG A 67 -17.10 -21.34 9.10
N LEU A 68 -16.84 -20.25 9.80
CA LEU A 68 -16.59 -20.29 11.24
C LEU A 68 -17.92 -20.33 12.02
N PRO A 69 -17.96 -21.02 13.16
CA PRO A 69 -19.09 -20.93 14.08
C PRO A 69 -19.33 -19.48 14.52
N ALA A 70 -20.60 -19.07 14.71
CA ALA A 70 -20.94 -17.72 15.16
C ALA A 70 -20.20 -17.34 16.46
N TRP A 71 -20.17 -18.26 17.44
CA TRP A 71 -19.47 -18.03 18.71
C TRP A 71 -17.98 -17.72 18.56
N LEU A 72 -17.32 -18.15 17.49
CA LEU A 72 -15.91 -17.87 17.21
C LEU A 72 -15.78 -16.59 16.37
N LYS A 73 -16.62 -16.44 15.35
CA LYS A 73 -16.66 -15.23 14.50
C LYS A 73 -16.90 -13.97 15.32
N ASP A 74 -17.82 -14.03 16.28
CA ASP A 74 -18.22 -12.91 17.14
C ASP A 74 -17.12 -12.50 18.15
N THR A 75 -16.00 -13.22 18.17
CA THR A 75 -14.86 -12.90 19.04
C THR A 75 -13.83 -11.96 18.41
N TYR A 76 -13.99 -11.59 17.14
CA TYR A 76 -13.16 -10.59 16.49
C TYR A 76 -13.33 -9.24 17.19
N GLN A 77 -12.21 -8.57 17.42
CA GLN A 77 -12.18 -7.19 17.92
C GLN A 77 -11.31 -6.38 16.97
N PRO A 78 -11.75 -5.19 16.54
CA PRO A 78 -10.95 -4.31 15.68
C PRO A 78 -9.55 -4.09 16.28
N GLY A 79 -8.52 -4.28 15.47
CA GLY A 79 -7.12 -4.13 15.90
C GLY A 79 -6.51 -5.32 16.65
N HIS A 80 -7.27 -6.39 16.91
CA HIS A 80 -6.80 -7.64 17.56
C HIS A 80 -6.87 -8.85 16.61
N TYR A 81 -6.49 -8.62 15.36
CA TYR A 81 -6.57 -9.61 14.29
C TYR A 81 -5.72 -10.86 14.59
N ASN A 82 -4.50 -10.70 15.10
CA ASN A 82 -3.59 -11.81 15.37
C ASN A 82 -4.15 -12.75 16.44
N GLU A 83 -4.68 -12.21 17.54
CA GLU A 83 -5.28 -12.98 18.62
C GLU A 83 -6.58 -13.68 18.18
N TYR A 84 -7.36 -13.03 17.32
CA TYR A 84 -8.48 -13.66 16.64
C TYR A 84 -8.03 -14.83 15.76
N MET A 85 -7.03 -14.62 14.91
CA MET A 85 -6.52 -15.65 14.01
C MET A 85 -5.89 -16.85 14.72
N GLN A 86 -5.23 -16.64 15.86
CA GLN A 86 -4.75 -17.74 16.69
C GLN A 86 -5.90 -18.64 17.16
N ARG A 87 -7.04 -18.07 17.57
CA ARG A 87 -8.23 -18.83 17.96
C ARG A 87 -8.85 -19.56 16.77
N VAL A 88 -8.89 -18.93 15.59
CA VAL A 88 -9.35 -19.55 14.34
C VAL A 88 -8.50 -20.76 13.96
N LEU A 89 -7.18 -20.62 13.99
CA LEU A 89 -6.25 -21.71 13.68
C LEU A 89 -6.32 -22.85 14.70
N ALA A 90 -6.48 -22.52 15.99
CA ALA A 90 -6.69 -23.53 17.04
C ALA A 90 -7.98 -24.33 16.79
N TYR A 91 -9.09 -23.65 16.50
CA TYR A 91 -10.35 -24.31 16.11
C TYR A 91 -10.19 -25.20 14.87
N MET A 92 -9.51 -24.72 13.83
CA MET A 92 -9.25 -25.51 12.62
C MET A 92 -8.47 -26.78 12.94
N ALA A 93 -7.44 -26.69 13.79
CA ALA A 93 -6.67 -27.84 14.23
C ALA A 93 -7.53 -28.85 15.01
N GLU A 94 -8.37 -28.39 15.94
CA GLU A 94 -9.31 -29.24 16.70
C GLU A 94 -10.31 -29.96 15.80
N LYS A 95 -10.70 -29.36 14.67
CA LYS A 95 -11.60 -29.96 13.68
C LYS A 95 -10.89 -30.84 12.65
N GLY A 96 -9.58 -31.06 12.80
CA GLY A 96 -8.80 -31.92 11.91
C GLY A 96 -8.50 -31.28 10.55
N VAL A 97 -8.61 -29.96 10.42
CA VAL A 97 -8.16 -29.26 9.22
C VAL A 97 -6.63 -29.35 9.16
N THR A 98 -6.11 -29.92 8.08
CA THR A 98 -4.67 -30.11 7.91
C THR A 98 -4.00 -28.84 7.38
N GLU A 99 -2.70 -28.70 7.64
CA GLU A 99 -1.89 -27.65 7.04
C GLU A 99 -2.01 -27.63 5.51
N GLN A 100 -2.06 -28.81 4.88
CA GLN A 100 -2.22 -28.95 3.44
C GLN A 100 -3.58 -28.40 2.94
N ALA A 101 -4.67 -28.61 3.69
CA ALA A 101 -5.97 -28.05 3.35
C ALA A 101 -5.96 -26.52 3.43
N ILE A 102 -5.33 -25.96 4.47
CA ILE A 102 -5.13 -24.51 4.60
C ILE A 102 -4.28 -23.97 3.44
N ARG A 103 -3.21 -24.66 3.05
CA ARG A 103 -2.35 -24.28 1.92
C ARG A 103 -3.06 -24.32 0.57
N THR A 104 -4.14 -25.09 0.44
CA THR A 104 -4.88 -25.26 -0.82
C THR A 104 -5.87 -24.13 -1.06
N VAL A 105 -6.46 -23.56 0.00
CA VAL A 105 -7.31 -22.35 -0.10
C VAL A 105 -6.50 -21.06 -0.08
N ARG A 106 -5.22 -21.15 0.31
CA ARG A 106 -4.32 -20.01 0.40
C ARG A 106 -3.94 -19.48 -0.99
N LEU A 107 -3.99 -18.15 -1.13
CA LEU A 107 -3.14 -17.43 -2.08
C LEU A 107 -1.68 -17.57 -1.63
N LEU A 108 -0.88 -18.35 -2.33
CA LEU A 108 0.54 -18.55 -2.02
C LEU A 108 1.33 -17.26 -2.30
N LEU A 109 1.32 -16.34 -1.34
CA LEU A 109 2.25 -15.23 -1.28
C LEU A 109 3.57 -15.75 -0.71
N GLY A 110 4.60 -15.85 -1.55
CA GLY A 110 5.98 -16.02 -1.11
C GLY A 110 6.53 -14.73 -0.48
N PRO A 111 7.68 -14.79 0.20
CA PRO A 111 8.36 -13.57 0.63
C PRO A 111 8.61 -12.69 -0.60
N TYR A 112 8.14 -11.45 -0.57
CA TYR A 112 8.34 -10.52 -1.69
C TYR A 112 9.83 -10.19 -1.83
N HIS A 113 10.52 -10.05 -0.68
CA HIS A 113 11.96 -9.82 -0.61
C HIS A 113 12.49 -10.19 0.78
N ALA A 114 13.81 -10.33 0.89
CA ALA A 114 14.50 -10.36 2.18
C ALA A 114 14.97 -8.96 2.57
N HIS A 115 14.99 -8.64 3.87
CA HIS A 115 15.42 -7.34 4.37
C HIS A 115 15.98 -7.41 5.79
N GLY A 116 16.77 -6.40 6.17
CA GLY A 116 17.31 -6.24 7.54
C GLY A 116 16.46 -5.36 8.47
N CYS A 117 15.19 -5.10 8.16
CA CYS A 117 14.33 -4.27 9.02
C CYS A 117 13.97 -5.01 10.31
N PRO A 118 14.28 -4.47 11.51
CA PRO A 118 14.00 -5.14 12.78
C PRO A 118 12.53 -5.07 13.21
N ARG A 119 11.69 -4.31 12.49
CA ARG A 119 10.28 -4.05 12.84
C ARG A 119 9.29 -4.82 11.98
N CYS A 120 9.71 -5.26 10.79
CA CYS A 120 8.81 -5.88 9.83
C CYS A 120 8.98 -7.40 9.84
N PRO A 121 7.91 -8.15 9.54
CA PRO A 121 7.98 -9.58 9.28
C PRO A 121 9.01 -9.91 8.20
N GLU A 122 9.67 -11.06 8.28
CA GLU A 122 10.74 -11.48 7.35
C GLU A 122 10.31 -11.49 5.89
N ASN A 123 9.02 -11.69 5.62
CA ASN A 123 8.49 -11.84 4.27
C ASN A 123 8.32 -10.51 3.51
N MET A 124 8.18 -9.38 4.22
CA MET A 124 7.93 -8.09 3.57
C MET A 124 8.09 -6.88 4.51
N CYS A 125 8.89 -5.91 4.06
CA CYS A 125 8.90 -4.55 4.60
C CYS A 125 8.36 -3.55 3.55
N LYS A 126 7.20 -2.95 3.81
CA LYS A 126 6.58 -1.96 2.90
C LYS A 126 7.47 -0.73 2.68
N GLN A 127 8.28 -0.34 3.67
CA GLN A 127 9.25 0.76 3.52
C GLN A 127 10.29 0.48 2.43
N VAL A 128 10.81 -0.75 2.37
CA VAL A 128 11.79 -1.14 1.35
C VAL A 128 11.14 -1.06 -0.04
N ILE A 129 9.91 -1.57 -0.17
CA ILE A 129 9.14 -1.51 -1.42
C ILE A 129 8.94 -0.07 -1.88
N VAL A 130 8.47 0.82 -0.99
CA VAL A 130 8.24 2.24 -1.31
C VAL A 130 9.56 2.92 -1.72
N ARG A 131 10.64 2.73 -0.94
CA ARG A 131 11.94 3.33 -1.22
C ARG A 131 12.47 2.88 -2.59
N ASP A 132 12.46 1.59 -2.85
CA ASP A 132 13.03 1.01 -4.07
C ASP A 132 12.20 1.42 -5.30
N TYR A 133 10.87 1.49 -5.17
CA TYR A 133 9.99 2.04 -6.21
C TYR A 133 10.30 3.52 -6.49
N LEU A 134 10.41 4.36 -5.46
CA LEU A 134 10.72 5.77 -5.60
C LEU A 134 12.09 6.00 -6.26
N ALA A 135 13.12 5.24 -5.85
CA ALA A 135 14.45 5.31 -6.43
C ALA A 135 14.44 4.95 -7.92
N ARG A 136 13.85 3.80 -8.25
CA ARG A 136 13.74 3.33 -9.64
C ARG A 136 12.96 4.31 -10.52
N ARG A 137 11.80 4.79 -10.08
CA ARG A 137 11.01 5.77 -10.85
C ARG A 137 11.69 7.13 -10.98
N THR A 138 12.50 7.53 -10.00
CA THR A 138 13.31 8.75 -10.11
C THR A 138 14.37 8.61 -11.19
N GLN A 139 15.03 7.45 -11.26
CA GLN A 139 16.00 7.16 -12.31
C GLN A 139 15.35 7.10 -13.70
N GLU A 140 14.24 6.38 -13.86
CA GLU A 140 13.50 6.27 -15.13
C GLU A 140 13.00 7.64 -15.64
N ARG A 141 12.59 8.54 -14.74
CA ARG A 141 12.00 9.85 -15.09
C ARG A 141 13.02 11.00 -15.11
N GLY A 142 14.25 10.76 -14.64
CA GLY A 142 15.26 11.79 -14.40
C GLY A 142 14.90 12.82 -13.31
N ARG A 143 13.80 12.60 -12.56
CA ARG A 143 13.34 13.51 -11.49
C ARG A 143 12.41 12.80 -10.49
N PRO A 144 12.42 13.20 -9.20
CA PRO A 144 11.54 12.60 -8.19
C PRO A 144 10.07 13.00 -8.40
N PHE A 145 9.18 12.36 -7.64
CA PHE A 145 7.82 12.86 -7.47
C PHE A 145 7.83 14.15 -6.65
N GLN A 146 6.87 15.04 -6.89
CA GLN A 146 6.79 16.30 -6.14
C GLN A 146 6.33 16.10 -4.70
N ARG A 147 5.44 15.12 -4.52
CA ARG A 147 4.81 14.78 -3.26
C ARG A 147 4.43 13.30 -3.32
N VAL A 148 4.71 12.59 -2.24
CA VAL A 148 4.32 11.20 -2.02
C VAL A 148 3.27 11.17 -0.93
N PHE A 149 2.25 10.35 -1.15
CA PHE A 149 1.22 10.06 -0.18
C PHE A 149 1.26 8.58 0.13
N TYR A 150 1.16 8.23 1.40
CA TYR A 150 0.97 6.86 1.83
C TYR A 150 -0.31 6.77 2.64
N VAL A 151 -1.19 5.84 2.30
CA VAL A 151 -2.47 5.60 2.98
C VAL A 151 -2.45 4.19 3.54
N GLY A 152 -2.65 4.06 4.84
CA GLY A 152 -2.70 2.78 5.53
C GLY A 152 -3.35 2.88 6.91
N ASP A 153 -3.46 1.74 7.56
CA ASP A 153 -4.08 1.60 8.89
C ASP A 153 -3.19 0.78 9.85
N GLY A 154 -2.47 -0.21 9.34
CA GLY A 154 -1.87 -1.27 10.14
C GLY A 154 -0.47 -0.97 10.67
N ALA A 155 0.03 -1.79 11.60
CA ALA A 155 1.38 -1.62 12.16
C ALA A 155 2.48 -1.78 11.08
N ASN A 156 2.22 -2.60 10.07
CA ASN A 156 3.06 -2.81 8.88
C ASN A 156 3.16 -1.57 7.97
N ASP A 157 2.26 -0.59 8.12
CA ASP A 157 2.28 0.69 7.40
C ASP A 157 3.07 1.79 8.12
N PHE A 158 3.50 1.54 9.36
CA PHE A 158 4.30 2.51 10.09
C PHE A 158 5.67 2.73 9.44
N CYS A 159 6.38 1.68 9.06
CA CYS A 159 7.72 1.79 8.46
C CYS A 159 7.77 2.68 7.20
N PRO A 160 6.91 2.53 6.18
CA PRO A 160 6.94 3.41 5.01
C PRO A 160 6.69 4.89 5.36
N SER A 161 5.97 5.21 6.44
CA SER A 161 5.79 6.60 6.89
C SER A 161 7.09 7.29 7.34
N LEU A 162 8.09 6.52 7.78
CA LEU A 162 9.34 7.05 8.34
C LEU A 162 10.32 7.58 7.28
N ILE A 163 10.17 7.13 6.03
CA ILE A 163 11.02 7.57 4.91
C ILE A 163 10.38 8.72 4.12
N LEU A 164 9.15 9.10 4.45
CA LEU A 164 8.45 10.20 3.81
C LEU A 164 9.10 11.53 4.21
N GLY A 165 9.25 12.43 3.22
CA GLY A 165 9.84 13.74 3.40
C GLY A 165 8.87 14.77 3.99
N PRO A 166 9.36 15.99 4.29
CA PRO A 166 8.54 17.07 4.88
C PRO A 166 7.42 17.59 3.98
N ARG A 167 7.45 17.28 2.69
CA ARG A 167 6.40 17.61 1.73
C ARG A 167 5.39 16.50 1.54
N ASP A 168 5.69 15.31 2.04
CA ASP A 168 4.92 14.10 1.84
C ASP A 168 3.88 13.96 2.96
N THR A 169 2.92 13.06 2.78
CA THR A 169 1.82 12.88 3.72
C THR A 169 1.58 11.41 4.01
N ALA A 170 1.52 11.08 5.30
CA ALA A 170 1.02 9.80 5.80
C ALA A 170 -0.44 9.98 6.22
N PHE A 171 -1.35 9.32 5.51
CA PHE A 171 -2.72 9.13 5.92
C PHE A 171 -2.80 7.88 6.78
N ALA A 172 -3.00 8.06 8.09
CA ALA A 172 -3.08 6.97 9.04
C ALA A 172 -4.52 6.80 9.52
N ARG A 173 -5.09 5.59 9.43
CA ARG A 173 -6.48 5.40 9.86
C ARG A 173 -6.60 5.72 11.34
N GLN A 174 -7.57 6.55 11.69
CA GLN A 174 -7.73 7.10 13.02
C GLN A 174 -7.92 5.96 14.02
N ASP A 175 -7.19 6.03 15.12
CA ASP A 175 -7.16 5.06 16.23
C ASP A 175 -6.68 3.63 15.89
N TYR A 176 -6.24 3.39 14.66
CA TYR A 176 -5.62 2.13 14.23
C TYR A 176 -4.11 2.10 14.52
N PRO A 177 -3.44 0.93 14.43
CA PRO A 177 -2.05 0.78 14.85
C PRO A 177 -1.06 1.76 14.20
N MET A 178 -1.18 2.04 12.89
CA MET A 178 -0.32 3.03 12.21
C MET A 178 -0.43 4.41 12.88
N HIS A 179 -1.65 4.87 13.15
CA HIS A 179 -1.89 6.18 13.76
C HIS A 179 -1.30 6.26 15.16
N LYS A 180 -1.54 5.24 15.99
CA LYS A 180 -0.99 5.17 17.36
C LYS A 180 0.54 5.22 17.38
N LEU A 181 1.19 4.42 16.52
CA LEU A 181 2.65 4.38 16.42
C LEU A 181 3.24 5.71 15.92
N ILE A 182 2.57 6.37 14.98
CA ILE A 182 2.99 7.70 14.50
C ILE A 182 2.86 8.73 15.63
N VAL A 183 1.74 8.76 16.35
CA VAL A 183 1.54 9.68 17.48
C VAL A 183 2.61 9.48 18.55
N GLU A 184 2.91 8.23 18.90
CA GLU A 184 3.99 7.90 19.85
C GLU A 184 5.35 8.40 19.35
N LYS A 185 5.69 8.12 18.09
CA LYS A 185 6.98 8.55 17.50
C LYS A 185 7.11 10.06 17.43
N VAL A 186 6.05 10.77 17.03
CA VAL A 186 6.04 12.25 16.97
C VAL A 186 6.15 12.85 18.38
N THR A 187 5.51 12.24 19.38
CA THR A 187 5.56 12.71 20.76
C THR A 187 6.93 12.49 21.39
N THR A 188 7.53 11.31 21.17
CA THR A 188 8.79 10.92 21.81
C THR A 188 10.03 11.46 21.07
N GLN A 189 9.97 11.49 19.74
CA GLN A 189 11.11 11.79 18.86
C GLN A 189 10.65 12.64 17.65
N PRO A 190 10.16 13.88 17.87
CA PRO A 190 9.56 14.70 16.82
C PRO A 190 10.51 15.01 15.66
N ALA A 191 11.82 15.17 15.94
CA ALA A 191 12.83 15.46 14.92
C ALA A 191 13.03 14.32 13.91
N ASP A 192 12.63 13.09 14.26
CA ASP A 192 12.79 11.90 13.43
C ASP A 192 11.61 11.65 12.50
N PHE A 193 10.49 12.35 12.70
CA PHE A 193 9.29 12.20 11.89
C PHE A 193 9.05 13.46 11.05
N LYS A 194 9.27 13.35 9.74
CA LYS A 194 9.27 14.51 8.83
C LYS A 194 7.93 14.74 8.15
N ALA A 195 7.19 13.68 7.86
CA ALA A 195 5.99 13.77 7.04
C ALA A 195 4.85 14.50 7.73
N THR A 196 3.94 15.06 6.93
CA THR A 196 2.64 15.51 7.45
C THR A 196 1.79 14.29 7.76
N VAL A 197 1.17 14.26 8.94
CA VAL A 197 0.24 13.19 9.33
C VAL A 197 -1.19 13.69 9.19
N VAL A 198 -2.03 12.90 8.53
CA VAL A 198 -3.47 13.17 8.41
C VAL A 198 -4.23 11.95 8.91
N PRO A 199 -4.85 11.99 10.09
CA PRO A 199 -5.76 10.93 10.51
C PRO A 199 -6.98 10.89 9.58
N TRP A 200 -7.45 9.70 9.23
CA TRP A 200 -8.67 9.51 8.43
C TRP A 200 -9.60 8.48 9.08
N ALA A 201 -10.90 8.73 9.06
CA ALA A 201 -11.91 7.78 9.54
C ALA A 201 -12.64 7.10 8.36
N SER A 202 -12.69 7.78 7.21
CA SER A 202 -13.35 7.32 6.00
C SER A 202 -12.56 7.71 4.75
N GLY A 203 -12.87 7.07 3.61
CA GLY A 203 -12.23 7.39 2.33
C GLY A 203 -12.50 8.84 1.89
N GLU A 204 -13.63 9.41 2.32
CA GLU A 204 -14.01 10.79 2.09
C GLU A 204 -13.00 11.78 2.67
N ASP A 205 -12.41 11.48 3.84
CA ASP A 205 -11.39 12.33 4.47
C ASP A 205 -10.12 12.40 3.62
N VAL A 206 -9.69 11.25 3.09
CA VAL A 206 -8.54 11.14 2.19
C VAL A 206 -8.81 11.92 0.91
N VAL A 207 -9.97 11.72 0.29
CA VAL A 207 -10.37 12.43 -0.94
C VAL A 207 -10.45 13.93 -0.71
N ALA A 208 -11.07 14.38 0.38
CA ALA A 208 -11.20 15.81 0.71
C ALA A 208 -9.83 16.46 0.89
N ARG A 209 -8.88 15.78 1.53
CA ARG A 209 -7.52 16.29 1.68
C ARG A 209 -6.78 16.33 0.34
N LEU A 210 -6.89 15.28 -0.47
CA LEU A 210 -6.23 15.23 -1.78
C LEU A 210 -6.75 16.33 -2.72
N LYS A 211 -8.06 16.63 -2.70
CA LYS A 211 -8.66 17.74 -3.46
C LYS A 211 -8.01 19.08 -3.10
N LYS A 212 -7.88 19.39 -1.81
CA LYS A 212 -7.20 20.61 -1.34
C LYS A 212 -5.76 20.68 -1.84
N VAL A 213 -5.04 19.57 -1.77
CA VAL A 213 -3.64 19.52 -2.26
C VAL A 213 -3.56 19.73 -3.78
N VAL A 214 -4.57 19.31 -4.55
CA VAL A 214 -4.63 19.57 -5.99
C VAL A 214 -4.92 21.04 -6.28
N GLU A 215 -5.75 21.70 -5.46
CA GLU A 215 -6.08 23.12 -5.56
C GLU A 215 -4.94 24.05 -5.13
N GLU A 216 -4.08 23.61 -4.21
CA GLU A 216 -2.87 24.32 -3.76
C GLU A 216 -1.71 24.31 -4.78
N ARG A 217 -1.91 23.74 -5.99
CA ARG A 217 -0.90 23.62 -7.05
C ARG A 217 -0.80 24.86 -7.93
#